data_AF-A0A6P2RJQ3-F1
#
_entry.id   AF-A0A6P2RJQ3-F1
#
_cell.length_a   1.000
_cell.length_b   1.000
_cell.length_c   1.000
_cell.angle_alpha   90.00
_cell.angle_beta   90.00
_cell.angle_gamma   90.00
#
_symmetry.space_group_name_H-M   'P 1'
#
loop_
_entity.id
_entity.type
_entity.pdbx_description
1 polymer ?
#
loop_
_entity_poly.entity_id
_entity_poly.type
_entity_poly.pdbx_seq_one_letter_code
_entity_poly.pdbx_strand_id
1 'polypeptide(L)'
;MLVALVVLGIAGAGWFGFDAHMHRGLALALLAGGAALLDAGVIVDQTIGRREINLLNPAARGRLNGLFVGLFFIGGALGAVLAGTAWAWGGWSAVCSVGFAFAGAATVFGLTAGRGAGAAALTRPRA
;
A
#
# COMPACT_ATOMS: atom_id res chain seq x y z
N MET A 1 1.28 2.42 5.49
CA MET A 1 0.02 2.07 4.81
C MET A 1 -1.03 1.47 5.75
N LEU A 2 -0.76 0.39 6.47
CA LEU A 2 -1.75 -0.22 7.39
C LEU A 2 -2.32 0.77 8.42
N VAL A 3 -1.46 1.55 9.08
CA VAL A 3 -1.89 2.60 10.03
C VAL A 3 -2.81 3.62 9.36
N ALA A 4 -2.46 4.08 8.15
CA ALA A 4 -3.26 5.04 7.40
C ALA A 4 -4.67 4.49 7.10
N LEU A 5 -4.77 3.22 6.70
CA LEU A 5 -6.05 2.57 6.40
C LEU A 5 -6.92 2.39 7.65
N VAL A 6 -6.31 2.09 8.81
CA VAL A 6 -7.03 2.04 10.09
C VAL A 6 -7.55 3.42 10.47
N VAL A 7 -6.74 4.47 10.31
CA VAL A 7 -7.16 5.87 10.58
C VAL A 7 -8.32 6.27 9.67
N LEU A 8 -8.25 5.93 8.38
CA LEU A 8 -9.31 6.21 7.40
C LEU A 8 -10.61 5.44 7.72
N GLY A 9 -10.50 4.19 8.19
CA GLY A 9 -11.64 3.39 8.61
C GLY A 9 -12.28 3.91 9.91
N ILE A 10 -11.49 4.34 10.89
CA ILE A 10 -12.00 5.00 12.11
C ILE A 10 -12.76 6.26 11.73
N ALA A 11 -12.14 7.15 10.95
CA ALA A 11 -12.68 8.48 10.69
C ALA A 11 -13.89 8.46 9.73
N GLY A 12 -13.91 7.55 8.75
CA GLY A 12 -14.97 7.52 7.73
C GLY A 12 -16.04 6.45 7.90
N ALA A 13 -15.71 5.30 8.53
CA ALA A 13 -16.66 4.20 8.75
C ALA A 13 -17.04 4.03 10.23
N GLY A 14 -16.48 4.84 11.13
CA GLY A 14 -16.76 4.74 12.56
C GLY A 14 -16.22 3.47 13.20
N TRP A 15 -15.16 2.87 12.64
CA TRP A 15 -14.51 1.72 13.27
C TRP A 15 -14.13 2.05 14.72
N PHE A 16 -14.28 1.07 15.60
CA PHE A 16 -14.08 1.21 17.05
C PHE A 16 -15.05 2.18 17.74
N GLY A 17 -16.21 2.46 17.12
CA GLY A 17 -17.28 3.26 17.73
C GLY A 17 -17.06 4.77 17.64
N PHE A 18 -16.20 5.24 16.73
CA PHE A 18 -15.97 6.66 16.53
C PHE A 18 -17.15 7.34 15.82
N ASP A 19 -17.78 8.30 16.49
CA ASP A 19 -18.90 9.06 15.93
C ASP A 19 -18.41 10.32 15.19
N ALA A 20 -18.31 10.19 13.87
CA ALA A 20 -17.85 11.26 12.98
C ALA A 20 -18.79 12.49 12.96
N HIS A 21 -20.09 12.31 13.28
CA HIS A 21 -21.05 13.41 13.29
C HIS A 21 -20.87 14.32 14.51
N MET A 22 -20.48 13.75 15.65
CA MET A 22 -20.14 14.49 16.87
C MET A 22 -18.80 15.24 16.74
N HIS A 23 -17.83 14.66 16.03
CA HIS A 23 -16.45 15.18 15.94
C HIS A 23 -16.02 15.54 14.51
N ARG A 24 -16.86 16.28 13.78
CA ARG A 24 -16.66 16.59 12.35
C ARG A 24 -15.27 17.16 12.01
N GLY A 25 -14.77 18.11 12.79
CA GLY A 25 -13.45 18.71 12.53
C GLY A 25 -12.30 17.71 12.68
N LEU A 26 -12.34 16.88 13.71
CA LEU A 26 -11.36 15.83 13.95
C LEU A 26 -11.47 14.72 12.88
N ALA A 27 -12.68 14.32 12.50
CA ALA A 27 -12.92 13.34 11.46
C ALA A 27 -12.30 13.78 10.11
N LEU A 28 -12.51 15.04 9.71
CA LEU A 28 -11.90 15.60 8.50
C LEU A 28 -10.37 15.65 8.59
N ALA A 29 -9.82 16.06 9.74
CA ALA A 29 -8.37 16.08 9.94
C ALA A 29 -7.75 14.68 9.85
N LEU A 30 -8.41 13.67 10.42
CA LEU A 30 -7.98 12.28 10.36
C LEU A 30 -8.10 11.70 8.95
N LEU A 31 -9.16 12.04 8.21
CA LEU A 31 -9.31 11.65 6.80
C LEU A 31 -8.20 12.26 5.94
N ALA A 32 -7.94 13.57 6.08
CA ALA A 32 -6.90 14.26 5.33
C ALA A 32 -5.50 13.73 5.68
N GLY A 33 -5.19 13.59 6.97
CA GLY A 33 -3.92 13.06 7.44
C GLY A 33 -3.71 11.60 7.06
N GLY A 34 -4.76 10.77 7.14
CA GLY A 34 -4.75 9.38 6.72
C GLY A 34 -4.52 9.23 5.21
N ALA A 35 -5.17 10.04 4.39
CA ALA A 35 -4.97 10.06 2.94
C ALA A 35 -3.54 10.49 2.58
N ALA A 36 -3.04 11.58 3.16
CA ALA A 36 -1.68 12.04 2.94
C ALA A 36 -0.62 10.99 3.35
N LEU A 37 -0.85 10.30 4.47
CA LEU A 37 0.04 9.23 4.92
C LEU A 37 -0.01 8.00 4.01
N LEU A 38 -1.18 7.69 3.43
CA LEU A 38 -1.33 6.62 2.46
C LEU A 38 -0.54 6.94 1.18
N ASP A 39 -0.69 8.16 0.65
CA ASP A 39 0.02 8.66 -0.53
C ASP A 39 1.53 8.69 -0.32
N ALA A 40 2.00 9.20 0.83
CA ALA A 40 3.41 9.17 1.19
C ALA A 40 3.96 7.73 1.19
N GLY A 41 3.16 6.76 1.65
CA GLY A 41 3.52 5.35 1.59
C GLY A 41 3.72 4.86 0.15
N VAL A 42 2.81 5.22 -0.78
CA VAL A 42 2.93 4.86 -2.20
C VAL A 42 4.17 5.48 -2.82
N ILE A 43 4.44 6.76 -2.51
CA ILE A 43 5.60 7.47 -3.04
C ILE A 43 6.89 6.81 -2.57
N VAL A 44 7.00 6.50 -1.27
CA VAL A 44 8.19 5.82 -0.71
C VAL A 44 8.41 4.47 -1.38
N ASP A 45 7.37 3.67 -1.56
CA ASP A 45 7.44 2.37 -2.24
C ASP A 45 7.96 2.51 -3.67
N GLN A 46 7.40 3.46 -4.44
CA GLN A 46 7.86 3.72 -5.79
C GLN A 46 9.30 4.22 -5.86
N THR A 47 9.72 5.09 -4.94
CA THR A 47 11.09 5.58 -4.88
C THR A 47 12.08 4.45 -4.60
N ILE A 48 11.77 3.55 -3.65
CA ILE A 48 12.61 2.39 -3.34
C ILE A 48 12.66 1.43 -4.53
N GLY A 49 11.52 1.08 -5.13
CA GLY A 49 11.47 0.17 -6.28
C GLY A 49 12.23 0.69 -7.50
N ARG A 50 12.12 1.99 -7.81
CA ARG A 50 12.91 2.62 -8.88
C ARG A 50 14.40 2.64 -8.57
N ARG A 51 14.78 2.84 -7.31
CA ARG A 51 16.18 2.77 -6.88
C ARG A 51 16.75 1.37 -7.11
N GLU A 52 16.03 0.32 -6.74
CA GLU A 52 16.46 -1.08 -6.96
C GLU A 52 16.64 -1.39 -8.44
N ILE A 53 15.70 -0.99 -9.30
CA ILE A 53 15.80 -1.18 -10.75
C ILE A 53 17.03 -0.45 -11.31
N ASN A 54 17.32 0.76 -10.83
CA ASN A 54 18.47 1.54 -11.29
C ASN A 54 19.83 0.95 -10.87
N LEU A 55 19.87 0.12 -9.82
CA LEU A 55 21.09 -0.59 -9.41
C LEU A 55 21.41 -1.81 -10.29
N LEU A 56 20.46 -2.28 -11.10
CA LEU A 56 20.67 -3.40 -12.02
C LEU A 56 21.47 -2.99 -13.26
N ASN A 57 21.91 -4.00 -14.04
CA ASN A 57 22.67 -3.80 -15.27
C ASN A 57 21.93 -2.86 -16.25
N PRO A 58 22.60 -1.80 -16.78
CA PRO A 58 22.03 -0.84 -17.73
C PRO A 58 21.24 -1.46 -18.89
N ALA A 59 21.70 -2.58 -19.44
CA ALA A 59 21.08 -3.23 -20.59
C ALA A 59 19.65 -3.74 -20.31
N ALA A 60 19.32 -4.04 -19.05
CA ALA A 60 17.99 -4.54 -18.67
C ALA A 60 17.05 -3.45 -18.12
N ARG A 61 17.58 -2.27 -17.75
CA ARG A 61 16.82 -1.22 -17.04
C ARG A 61 15.58 -0.74 -17.79
N GLY A 62 15.69 -0.51 -19.10
CA GLY A 62 14.57 -0.02 -19.90
C GLY A 62 13.37 -0.97 -19.89
N ARG A 63 13.62 -2.28 -20.05
CA ARG A 63 12.59 -3.32 -19.99
C ARG A 63 11.97 -3.44 -18.60
N LEU A 64 12.81 -3.43 -17.56
CA LEU A 64 12.35 -3.54 -16.18
C LEU A 64 11.54 -2.33 -15.73
N ASN A 65 11.93 -1.11 -16.13
CA ASN A 65 11.16 0.09 -15.85
C ASN A 65 9.80 0.07 -16.57
N GLY A 66 9.75 -0.42 -17.81
CA GLY A 66 8.50 -0.64 -18.53
C GLY A 66 7.58 -1.64 -17.82
N LEU A 67 8.13 -2.78 -17.37
CA LEU A 67 7.38 -3.78 -16.61
C LEU A 67 6.88 -3.23 -15.27
N PHE A 68 7.72 -2.49 -14.55
CA PHE A 68 7.36 -1.83 -13.29
C PHE A 68 6.15 -0.94 -13.49
N VAL A 69 6.24 0.04 -14.40
CA VAL A 69 5.13 0.97 -14.70
C VAL A 69 3.89 0.22 -15.20
N GLY A 70 4.05 -0.78 -16.07
CA GLY A 70 2.94 -1.59 -16.57
C GLY A 70 2.19 -2.32 -15.45
N LEU A 71 2.91 -2.90 -14.49
CA LEU A 71 2.31 -3.58 -13.36
C LEU A 71 1.57 -2.60 -12.43
N PHE A 72 2.08 -1.37 -12.24
CA PHE A 72 1.37 -0.31 -11.51
C PHE A 72 0.03 0.03 -12.17
N PHE A 73 -0.02 0.15 -13.49
CA PHE A 73 -1.28 0.43 -14.19
C PHE A 73 -2.29 -0.72 -14.05
N ILE A 74 -1.84 -1.97 -14.17
CA ILE A 74 -2.69 -3.14 -13.97
C ILE A 74 -3.22 -3.18 -12.53
N GLY A 75 -2.34 -3.00 -11.55
CA GLY A 75 -2.72 -2.94 -10.14
C GLY A 75 -3.69 -1.80 -9.83
N GLY A 76 -3.46 -0.62 -10.40
CA GLY A 76 -4.35 0.55 -10.27
C GLY A 76 -5.73 0.31 -10.87
N ALA A 77 -5.81 -0.33 -12.04
CA ALA A 77 -7.08 -0.69 -12.67
C ALA A 77 -7.86 -1.72 -11.82
N LEU A 78 -7.20 -2.78 -11.34
CA LEU A 78 -7.80 -3.76 -10.44
C LEU A 78 -8.27 -3.11 -9.13
N GLY A 79 -7.44 -2.25 -8.54
CA GLY A 79 -7.78 -1.49 -7.34
C GLY A 79 -8.99 -0.59 -7.54
N ALA A 80 -9.10 0.10 -8.67
CA ALA A 80 -10.24 0.96 -8.99
C ALA A 80 -11.55 0.16 -9.13
N VAL A 81 -11.52 -0.98 -9.82
CA VAL A 81 -12.69 -1.87 -9.94
C VAL A 81 -13.10 -2.39 -8.57
N LEU A 82 -12.14 -2.89 -7.76
CA LEU A 82 -12.43 -3.43 -6.44
C LEU A 82 -12.91 -2.37 -5.45
N ALA A 83 -12.38 -1.15 -5.51
CA ALA A 83 -12.86 -0.05 -4.68
C ALA A 83 -14.30 0.35 -5.06
N GLY A 84 -14.60 0.43 -6.36
CA GLY A 84 -15.95 0.73 -6.85
C GLY A 84 -16.98 -0.33 -6.45
N THR A 85 -16.66 -1.62 -6.60
CA THR A 85 -17.55 -2.71 -6.20
C THR A 85 -17.70 -2.79 -4.68
N ALA A 86 -16.62 -2.62 -3.92
CA ALA A 86 -16.67 -2.58 -2.46
C ALA A 86 -17.55 -1.44 -1.95
N TRP A 87 -17.42 -0.25 -2.53
CA TRP A 87 -18.27 0.89 -2.20
C TRP A 87 -19.75 0.59 -2.43
N ALA A 88 -20.09 -0.03 -3.58
CA ALA A 88 -21.47 -0.36 -3.92
C ALA A 88 -22.11 -1.36 -2.95
N TRP A 89 -21.34 -2.27 -2.34
CA TRP A 89 -21.86 -3.31 -1.45
C TRP A 89 -21.82 -2.96 0.04
N GLY A 90 -20.80 -2.22 0.48
CA GLY A 90 -20.58 -1.97 1.91
C GLY A 90 -19.98 -0.60 2.23
N GLY A 91 -20.09 0.35 1.29
CA GLY A 91 -19.66 1.73 1.47
C GLY A 91 -18.20 1.87 1.86
N TRP A 92 -17.90 2.88 2.68
CA TRP A 92 -16.52 3.21 3.08
C TRP A 92 -15.84 2.07 3.84
N SER A 93 -16.57 1.38 4.71
CA SER A 93 -16.01 0.27 5.49
C SER A 93 -15.50 -0.84 4.60
N ALA A 94 -16.24 -1.22 3.56
CA ALA A 94 -15.81 -2.25 2.62
C ALA A 94 -14.56 -1.82 1.83
N VAL A 95 -14.49 -0.56 1.39
CA VAL A 95 -13.32 -0.01 0.70
C VAL A 95 -12.08 -0.05 1.59
N CYS A 96 -12.20 0.40 2.85
CA CYS A 96 -11.09 0.36 3.81
C CYS A 96 -10.65 -1.08 4.12
N SER A 97 -11.58 -2.02 4.26
CA SER A 97 -11.27 -3.44 4.49
C SER A 97 -10.51 -4.07 3.32
N VAL A 98 -10.93 -3.79 2.07
CA VAL A 98 -10.22 -4.26 0.88
C VAL A 98 -8.81 -3.69 0.85
N GLY A 99 -8.65 -2.38 1.05
CA GLY A 99 -7.33 -1.75 1.12
C GLY A 99 -6.44 -2.35 2.21
N PHE A 100 -7.02 -2.62 3.39
CA PHE A 100 -6.31 -3.24 4.51
C PHE A 100 -5.87 -4.67 4.19
N ALA A 101 -6.71 -5.46 3.51
CA ALA A 101 -6.37 -6.81 3.07
C ALA A 101 -5.19 -6.81 2.09
N PHE A 102 -5.18 -5.92 1.10
CA PHE A 102 -4.06 -5.80 0.14
C PHE A 102 -2.77 -5.32 0.82
N ALA A 103 -2.85 -4.25 1.63
CA ALA A 103 -1.69 -3.75 2.35
C ALA A 103 -1.14 -4.80 3.35
N GLY A 104 -2.03 -5.56 3.98
CA GLY A 104 -1.68 -6.67 4.88
C GLY A 104 -0.98 -7.79 4.13
N ALA A 105 -1.55 -8.25 3.01
CA ALA A 105 -0.96 -9.27 2.16
C ALA A 105 0.44 -8.85 1.65
N ALA A 106 0.60 -7.61 1.19
CA ALA A 106 1.88 -7.06 0.75
C ALA A 106 2.91 -7.02 1.92
N THR A 107 2.48 -6.64 3.12
CA THR A 107 3.33 -6.64 4.31
C THR A 107 3.78 -8.05 4.67
N VAL A 108 2.86 -9.03 4.70
CA VAL A 108 3.18 -10.44 4.97
C VAL A 108 4.14 -10.98 3.92
N PHE A 109 3.87 -10.73 2.64
CA PHE A 109 4.73 -11.14 1.55
C PHE A 109 6.16 -10.57 1.72
N GLY A 110 6.29 -9.27 1.97
CA GLY A 110 7.58 -8.63 2.23
C GLY A 110 8.34 -9.23 3.41
N LEU A 111 7.64 -9.52 4.51
CA LEU A 111 8.24 -10.18 5.67
C LEU A 111 8.73 -11.61 5.37
N THR A 112 7.98 -12.37 4.57
CA THR A 112 8.39 -13.73 4.16
C THR A 112 9.55 -13.73 3.17
N ALA A 113 9.52 -12.82 2.18
CA ALA A 113 10.57 -12.69 1.17
C ALA A 113 11.89 -12.16 1.75
N GLY A 114 11.81 -11.21 2.69
CA GLY A 114 12.99 -10.66 3.39
C GLY A 114 13.72 -11.70 4.24
N ARG A 115 13.02 -12.69 4.79
CA ARG A 115 13.64 -13.82 5.52
C ARG A 115 14.48 -14.72 4.61
N GLY A 116 14.05 -14.91 3.35
CA GLY A 116 14.79 -15.70 2.36
C GLY A 116 16.09 -15.03 1.91
N ALA A 117 16.05 -13.70 1.69
CA ALA A 117 17.22 -12.93 1.28
C ALA A 117 18.28 -12.81 2.39
N GLY A 118 17.85 -12.63 3.65
CA GLY A 118 18.75 -12.57 4.81
C GLY A 118 19.44 -13.91 5.10
N ALA A 119 18.72 -15.03 4.98
CA ALA A 119 19.27 -16.36 5.14
C ALA A 119 20.30 -16.70 4.04
N ALA A 120 20.02 -16.33 2.78
CA ALA A 120 20.93 -16.55 1.66
C ALA A 120 22.19 -15.65 1.69
N ALA A 121 22.11 -14.48 2.31
CA ALA A 121 23.24 -13.57 2.50
C ALA A 121 24.23 -14.08 3.57
N LEU A 122 23.75 -14.80 4.58
CA LEU A 122 24.58 -15.40 5.63
C LEU A 122 25.35 -16.65 5.16
N THR A 123 24.91 -17.29 4.08
CA THR A 123 25.54 -18.50 3.51
C THR A 123 26.57 -18.22 2.44
N ARG A 124 26.78 -16.97 1.99
CA ARG A 124 27.85 -16.64 1.05
C ARG A 124 29.17 -16.47 1.81
N PRO A 125 30.17 -17.35 1.63
CA PRO A 125 31.50 -17.10 2.17
C PRO A 125 32.02 -15.83 1.50
N ARG A 126 32.53 -14.89 2.30
CA ARG A 126 33.32 -13.76 1.79
C ARG A 126 34.64 -14.36 1.28
N ALA A 127 34.66 -14.73 0.00
CA ALA A 127 35.88 -15.02 -0.74
C ALA A 127 36.42 -13.72 -1.34
#